data_AF-A0A090QXC6-F1
#
_entry.id   AF-A0A090QXC6-F1
#
_cell.length_a   1.000
_cell.length_b   1.000
_cell.length_c   1.000
_cell.angle_alpha   90.00
_cell.angle_beta   90.00
_cell.angle_gamma   90.00
#
_symmetry.space_group_name_H-M   'P 1'
#
loop_
_entity.id
_entity.type
_entity.pdbx_description
1 polymer ?
#
loop_
_entity_poly.entity_id
_entity_poly.type
_entity_poly.pdbx_seq_one_letter_code
_entity_poly.pdbx_strand_id
1 'polypeptide(L)'
;MSTYEDDFSQLATLLAAELDASLVNETIQDEHAGRRTAERELQIRLDEQHNLYLQLQALHDISFKLWRATSMDNMLFTAVDEAKRALCIDRLAIFLFKEHGRMQGTWGTDLQGNTVDERYFESAIPDMWFANHTVENKEYLVVEKTRRSFTT
;
A
#
# COMPACT_ATOMS: atom_id res chain seq x y z
N MET A 1 -30.71 42.36 60.03
CA MET A 1 -29.32 41.86 59.90
C MET A 1 -29.25 40.46 59.29
N SER A 2 -30.30 39.63 59.41
CA SER A 2 -30.35 38.25 58.88
C SER A 2 -30.44 38.11 57.34
N THR A 3 -30.86 39.14 56.60
CA THR A 3 -31.12 39.06 55.16
C THR A 3 -29.87 39.26 54.29
N TYR A 4 -28.86 39.96 54.82
CA TYR A 4 -27.60 40.22 54.10
C TYR A 4 -26.64 39.01 54.09
N GLU A 5 -26.67 38.19 55.14
CA GLU A 5 -25.93 36.91 55.17
C GLU A 5 -26.53 35.89 54.20
N ASP A 6 -27.86 35.92 54.02
CA ASP A 6 -28.58 34.98 53.16
C ASP A 6 -28.34 35.27 51.66
N ASP A 7 -28.29 36.55 51.26
CA ASP A 7 -27.93 36.97 49.89
C ASP A 7 -26.48 36.59 49.53
N PHE A 8 -25.54 36.75 50.46
CA PHE A 8 -24.14 36.37 50.24
C PHE A 8 -23.99 34.84 50.10
N SER A 9 -24.73 34.08 50.90
CA SER A 9 -24.82 32.61 50.80
C SER A 9 -25.36 32.16 49.43
N GLN A 10 -26.42 32.81 48.94
CA GLN A 10 -26.98 32.50 47.63
C GLN A 10 -26.00 32.79 46.49
N LEU A 11 -25.32 33.93 46.54
CA LEU A 11 -24.27 34.28 45.56
C LEU A 11 -23.09 33.31 45.61
N ALA A 12 -22.64 32.92 46.81
CA ALA A 12 -21.54 31.96 46.97
C ALA A 12 -21.92 30.58 46.40
N THR A 13 -23.17 30.15 46.60
CA THR A 13 -23.69 28.88 46.05
C THR A 13 -23.76 28.92 44.52
N LEU A 14 -24.21 30.06 43.96
CA LEU A 14 -24.29 30.25 42.51
C LEU A 14 -22.90 30.26 41.85
N LEU A 15 -21.94 30.95 42.48
CA LEU A 15 -20.55 30.98 42.03
C LEU A 15 -19.91 29.59 42.09
N ALA A 16 -20.14 28.84 43.18
CA ALA A 16 -19.63 27.48 43.33
C ALA A 16 -20.21 26.55 42.24
N ALA A 17 -21.52 26.64 41.98
CA ALA A 17 -22.17 25.86 40.93
C ALA A 17 -21.63 26.19 39.52
N GLU A 18 -21.33 27.46 39.24
CA GLU A 18 -20.77 27.88 37.96
C GLU A 18 -19.32 27.38 37.77
N LEU A 19 -18.50 27.42 38.82
CA LEU A 19 -17.14 26.88 38.80
C LEU A 19 -17.14 25.36 38.61
N ASP A 20 -18.01 24.64 39.32
CA ASP A 20 -18.16 23.18 39.16
C ASP A 20 -18.63 22.83 37.75
N ALA A 21 -19.60 23.57 37.21
CA ALA A 21 -20.08 23.38 35.84
C ALA A 21 -18.96 23.63 34.81
N SER A 22 -18.14 24.66 35.01
CA SER A 22 -16.99 24.96 34.14
C SER A 22 -15.94 23.84 34.17
N LEU A 23 -15.59 23.34 35.36
CA LEU A 23 -14.60 22.28 35.52
C LEU A 23 -15.06 20.95 34.89
N VAL A 24 -16.34 20.61 35.10
CA VAL A 24 -16.96 19.43 34.47
C VAL A 24 -16.95 19.57 32.96
N ASN A 25 -17.31 20.75 32.43
CA ASN A 25 -17.30 20.98 31.00
C ASN A 25 -15.88 20.87 30.40
N GLU A 26 -14.87 21.44 31.05
CA GLU A 26 -13.47 21.33 30.62
C GLU A 26 -13.01 19.87 30.57
N THR A 27 -13.32 19.09 31.60
CA THR A 27 -12.99 17.66 31.67
C THR A 27 -13.65 16.87 30.54
N ILE A 28 -14.94 17.12 30.29
CA ILE A 28 -15.71 16.49 29.20
C ILE A 28 -15.11 16.85 27.84
N GLN A 29 -14.71 18.11 27.64
CA GLN A 29 -14.08 18.53 26.39
C GLN A 29 -12.73 17.84 26.16
N ASP A 30 -11.92 17.68 27.20
CA ASP A 30 -10.63 17.01 27.12
C ASP A 30 -10.81 15.51 26.83
N GLU A 31 -11.73 14.84 27.53
CA GLU A 31 -12.08 13.43 27.25
C GLU A 31 -12.59 13.25 25.81
N HIS A 32 -13.45 14.14 25.32
CA HIS A 32 -13.92 14.11 23.94
C HIS A 32 -12.82 14.42 22.92
N ALA A 33 -11.86 15.28 23.25
CA ALA A 33 -10.70 15.52 22.40
C ALA A 33 -9.84 14.25 22.30
N GLY A 34 -9.53 13.62 23.44
CA GLY A 34 -8.77 12.37 23.52
C GLY A 34 -9.49 11.19 22.85
N ARG A 35 -10.81 11.07 23.00
CA ARG A 35 -11.58 10.03 22.32
C ARG A 35 -11.57 10.20 20.80
N ARG A 36 -11.75 11.43 20.31
CA ARG A 36 -11.73 11.72 18.86
C ARG A 36 -10.37 11.47 18.22
N THR A 37 -9.27 11.71 18.94
CA THR A 37 -7.93 11.37 18.43
C THR A 37 -7.75 9.86 18.37
N ALA A 38 -8.13 9.13 19.43
CA ALA A 38 -8.07 7.67 19.44
C ALA A 38 -8.94 7.03 18.34
N GLU A 39 -10.17 7.51 18.15
CA GLU A 39 -11.06 7.09 17.06
C GLU A 39 -10.44 7.34 15.68
N ARG A 40 -9.81 8.51 15.47
CA ARG A 40 -9.11 8.81 14.21
C ARG A 40 -7.93 7.88 13.96
N GLU A 41 -7.11 7.62 14.96
CA GLU A 41 -5.99 6.69 14.84
C GLU A 41 -6.45 5.27 14.52
N LEU A 42 -7.53 4.82 15.18
CA LEU A 42 -8.14 3.52 14.91
C LEU A 42 -8.66 3.44 13.47
N GLN A 43 -9.33 4.49 12.99
CA GLN A 43 -9.82 4.54 11.62
C GLN A 43 -8.67 4.42 10.60
N ILE A 44 -7.58 5.17 10.82
CA ILE A 44 -6.38 5.10 9.96
C ILE A 44 -5.84 3.67 9.92
N ARG A 45 -5.71 3.01 11.09
CA ARG A 45 -5.22 1.62 11.15
C ARG A 45 -6.14 0.63 10.45
N LEU A 46 -7.46 0.81 10.57
CA LEU A 46 -8.43 -0.03 9.87
C LEU A 46 -8.33 0.14 8.35
N ASP A 47 -8.18 1.38 7.88
CA ASP A 47 -8.03 1.68 6.46
C ASP A 47 -6.71 1.09 5.92
N GLU A 48 -5.61 1.18 6.68
CA GLU A 48 -4.33 0.54 6.34
C GLU A 48 -4.46 -0.99 6.27
N GLN A 49 -5.07 -1.62 7.28
CA GLN A 49 -5.32 -3.06 7.28
C GLN A 49 -6.20 -3.50 6.11
N HIS A 50 -7.24 -2.72 5.80
CA HIS A 50 -8.13 -2.99 4.68
C HIS A 50 -7.37 -2.91 3.35
N ASN A 51 -6.52 -1.90 3.16
CA ASN A 51 -5.70 -1.77 1.96
C ASN A 51 -4.72 -2.95 1.80
N LEU A 52 -4.07 -3.37 2.88
CA LEU A 52 -3.19 -4.55 2.86
C LEU A 52 -3.96 -5.83 2.52
N TYR A 53 -5.16 -5.99 3.08
CA TYR A 53 -6.01 -7.12 2.76
C TYR A 53 -6.40 -7.15 1.28
N LEU A 54 -6.79 -6.00 0.70
CA LEU A 54 -7.12 -5.90 -0.73
C LEU A 54 -5.92 -6.24 -1.62
N GLN A 55 -4.71 -5.78 -1.26
CA GLN A 55 -3.49 -6.15 -1.99
C GLN A 55 -3.19 -7.64 -1.92
N LEU A 56 -3.35 -8.27 -0.75
CA LEU A 56 -3.14 -9.70 -0.57
C LEU A 56 -4.17 -10.52 -1.35
N GLN A 57 -5.43 -10.08 -1.35
CA GLN A 57 -6.48 -10.71 -2.13
C GLN A 57 -6.19 -10.62 -3.63
N ALA A 58 -5.79 -9.45 -4.12
CA ALA A 58 -5.39 -9.29 -5.53
C ALA A 58 -4.24 -10.22 -5.91
N LEU A 59 -3.21 -10.33 -5.06
CA LEU A 59 -2.09 -11.25 -5.28
C LEU A 59 -2.57 -12.72 -5.33
N HIS A 60 -3.44 -13.11 -4.41
CA HIS A 60 -4.01 -14.45 -4.37
C HIS A 60 -4.81 -14.75 -5.64
N ASP A 61 -5.65 -13.82 -6.09
CA ASP A 61 -6.45 -13.98 -7.31
C ASP A 61 -5.58 -14.11 -8.57
N ILE A 62 -4.51 -13.32 -8.66
CA ILE A 62 -3.51 -13.46 -9.73
C ILE A 62 -2.88 -14.86 -9.67
N SER A 63 -2.42 -15.29 -8.49
CA SER A 63 -1.77 -16.59 -8.33
C SER A 63 -2.66 -17.76 -8.79
N PHE A 64 -3.97 -17.65 -8.51
CA PHE A 64 -4.96 -18.64 -8.92
C PHE A 64 -5.20 -18.62 -10.44
N LYS A 65 -5.26 -17.43 -11.06
CA LYS A 65 -5.36 -17.30 -12.53
C LYS A 65 -4.14 -17.90 -13.23
N LEU A 66 -2.94 -17.67 -12.70
CA LEU A 66 -1.71 -18.25 -13.22
C LEU A 66 -1.72 -19.78 -13.12
N TRP A 67 -2.09 -20.33 -11.96
CA TRP A 67 -2.20 -21.78 -11.75
C TRP A 67 -3.15 -22.48 -12.73
N ARG A 68 -4.20 -21.78 -13.18
CA ARG A 68 -5.21 -22.33 -14.10
C ARG A 68 -4.91 -22.08 -15.57
N ALA A 69 -3.83 -21.37 -15.89
CA ALA A 69 -3.47 -21.09 -17.27
C ALA A 69 -3.12 -22.39 -18.02
N THR A 70 -3.71 -22.55 -19.21
CA THR A 70 -3.58 -23.77 -20.02
C THR A 70 -2.31 -23.80 -20.88
N SER A 71 -1.61 -22.66 -20.98
CA SER A 71 -0.34 -22.55 -21.70
C SER A 71 0.58 -21.55 -21.00
N MET A 72 1.89 -21.76 -21.15
CA MET A 72 2.91 -20.84 -20.65
C MET A 72 2.69 -19.43 -21.21
N ASP A 73 2.32 -19.32 -22.49
CA ASP A 73 2.12 -18.02 -23.12
C ASP A 73 0.95 -17.24 -22.51
N ASN A 74 -0.19 -17.91 -22.34
CA ASN A 74 -1.35 -17.32 -21.70
C ASN A 74 -1.09 -16.99 -20.22
N MET A 75 -0.29 -17.82 -19.53
CA MET A 75 0.14 -17.55 -18.16
C MET A 75 0.95 -16.25 -18.09
N LEU A 76 1.96 -16.09 -18.96
CA LEU A 76 2.81 -14.91 -19.00
C LEU A 76 2.03 -13.64 -19.39
N PHE A 77 1.15 -13.73 -20.39
CA PHE A 77 0.26 -12.62 -20.75
C PHE A 77 -0.63 -12.21 -19.57
N THR A 78 -1.27 -13.18 -18.92
CA THR A 78 -2.15 -12.94 -17.76
C THR A 78 -1.37 -12.33 -16.59
N ALA A 79 -0.13 -12.78 -16.35
CA ALA A 79 0.73 -12.21 -15.31
C ALA A 79 0.98 -10.71 -15.55
N VAL A 80 1.33 -10.33 -16.79
CA VAL A 80 1.61 -8.93 -17.13
C VAL A 80 0.34 -8.09 -17.07
N ASP A 81 -0.77 -8.55 -17.66
CA ASP A 81 -2.02 -7.79 -17.70
C ASP A 81 -2.62 -7.57 -16.31
N GLU A 82 -2.67 -8.62 -15.49
CA GLU A 82 -3.24 -8.55 -14.15
C GLU A 82 -2.34 -7.78 -13.18
N ALA A 83 -1.01 -7.90 -13.28
CA ALA A 83 -0.10 -7.12 -12.46
C ALA A 83 -0.30 -5.60 -12.66
N LYS A 84 -0.55 -5.16 -13.89
CA LYS A 84 -0.83 -3.76 -14.18
C LYS A 84 -2.18 -3.32 -13.61
N ARG A 85 -3.22 -4.13 -13.84
CA ARG A 85 -4.61 -3.77 -13.52
C ARG A 85 -4.95 -3.91 -12.04
N ALA A 86 -4.44 -4.95 -11.38
CA ALA A 86 -4.79 -5.30 -10.01
C ALA A 86 -3.72 -4.88 -8.98
N LEU A 87 -2.44 -4.78 -9.38
CA LEU A 87 -1.36 -4.33 -8.48
C LEU A 87 -0.88 -2.90 -8.77
N CYS A 88 -1.50 -2.20 -9.73
CA CYS A 88 -1.15 -0.84 -10.14
C CYS A 88 0.34 -0.67 -10.50
N ILE A 89 0.94 -1.71 -11.07
CA ILE A 89 2.33 -1.65 -11.56
C ILE A 89 2.34 -0.95 -12.92
N ASP A 90 3.03 0.19 -12.99
CA ASP A 90 3.09 1.03 -14.20
C ASP A 90 3.66 0.27 -15.42
N ARG A 91 4.79 -0.41 -15.24
CA ARG A 91 5.43 -1.21 -16.29
C ARG A 91 5.99 -2.51 -15.75
N LEU A 92 5.72 -3.60 -16.46
CA LEU A 92 6.18 -4.93 -16.11
C LEU A 92 6.56 -5.65 -17.41
N ALA A 93 7.70 -6.33 -17.42
CA ALA A 93 8.12 -7.17 -18.53
C ALA A 93 8.69 -8.48 -17.98
N ILE A 94 8.40 -9.59 -18.65
CA ILE A 94 8.91 -10.91 -18.28
C ILE A 94 9.90 -11.38 -19.34
N PHE A 95 11.10 -11.76 -18.88
CA PHE A 95 12.15 -12.34 -19.72
C PHE A 95 12.40 -13.78 -19.31
N LEU A 96 12.55 -14.65 -20.29
CA LEU A 96 12.93 -16.05 -20.10
C LEU A 96 14.41 -16.23 -20.41
N PHE A 97 15.10 -16.99 -19.55
CA PHE A 97 16.47 -17.39 -19.82
C PHE A 97 16.50 -18.53 -20.83
N LYS A 98 17.29 -18.35 -21.89
CA LYS A 98 17.65 -19.38 -22.87
C LYS A 98 19.01 -19.97 -22.53
N GLU A 99 19.32 -21.09 -23.18
CA GLU A 99 20.65 -21.66 -23.21
C GLU A 99 21.70 -20.64 -23.69
N HIS A 100 22.96 -20.84 -23.31
CA HIS A 100 24.10 -19.97 -23.66
C HIS A 100 24.08 -18.57 -23.02
N GLY A 101 23.40 -18.40 -21.89
CA GLY A 101 23.43 -17.13 -21.15
C GLY A 101 22.73 -15.98 -21.88
N ARG A 102 21.66 -16.30 -22.60
CA ARG A 102 20.82 -15.32 -23.31
C ARG A 102 19.47 -15.20 -22.62
N MET A 103 18.85 -14.03 -22.72
CA MET A 103 17.48 -13.80 -22.30
C MET A 103 16.61 -13.38 -23.47
N GLN A 104 15.39 -13.91 -23.53
CA GLN A 104 14.40 -13.59 -24.53
C GLN A 104 13.20 -12.92 -23.86
N GLY A 105 12.72 -11.83 -24.45
CA GLY A 105 11.48 -11.16 -24.01
C GLY A 105 10.26 -12.04 -24.22
N THR A 106 9.21 -11.80 -23.44
CA THR A 106 7.92 -12.47 -23.62
C THR A 106 6.82 -11.45 -23.77
N TRP A 107 6.13 -11.13 -22.68
CA TRP A 107 5.14 -10.07 -22.63
C TRP A 107 5.68 -8.93 -21.77
N GLY A 108 5.42 -7.71 -22.20
CA GLY A 108 5.81 -6.50 -21.50
C GLY A 108 4.78 -5.39 -21.59
N THR A 109 5.13 -4.22 -21.06
CA THR A 109 4.30 -3.02 -21.12
C THR A 109 4.96 -1.94 -21.96
N ASP A 110 4.24 -1.41 -22.95
CA ASP A 110 4.72 -0.29 -23.75
C ASP A 110 4.66 1.06 -23.00
N LEU A 111 5.10 2.15 -23.66
CA LEU A 111 5.04 3.50 -23.09
C LEU A 111 3.62 3.99 -22.78
N GLN A 112 2.61 3.39 -23.40
CA GLN A 112 1.20 3.75 -23.32
C GLN A 112 0.46 2.92 -22.26
N GLY A 113 1.13 1.96 -21.62
CA GLY A 113 0.51 1.08 -20.64
C GLY A 113 -0.22 -0.12 -21.27
N ASN A 114 0.00 -0.43 -22.55
CA ASN A 114 -0.58 -1.59 -23.22
C ASN A 114 0.31 -2.82 -23.06
N THR A 115 -0.30 -4.00 -22.93
CA THR A 115 0.43 -5.27 -22.90
C THR A 115 0.87 -5.61 -24.33
N VAL A 116 2.17 -5.77 -24.56
CA VAL A 116 2.76 -5.97 -25.89
C VAL A 116 3.67 -7.20 -25.91
N ASP A 117 3.79 -7.82 -27.09
CA ASP A 117 4.72 -8.92 -27.33
C ASP A 117 6.14 -8.38 -27.48
N GLU A 118 7.04 -8.78 -26.59
CA GLU A 118 8.46 -8.40 -26.55
C GLU A 118 9.39 -9.53 -26.99
N ARG A 119 8.88 -10.61 -27.60
CA ARG A 119 9.71 -11.75 -28.08
C ARG A 119 10.72 -11.39 -29.15
N TYR A 120 10.56 -10.22 -29.80
CA TYR A 120 11.54 -9.67 -30.72
C TYR A 120 12.86 -9.28 -30.01
N PHE A 121 12.82 -9.06 -28.70
CA PHE A 121 13.97 -8.68 -27.90
C PHE A 121 14.73 -9.92 -27.43
N GLU A 122 16.01 -10.00 -27.79
CA GLU A 122 16.93 -10.99 -27.27
C GLU A 122 18.27 -10.32 -26.95
N SER A 123 18.77 -10.52 -25.74
CA SER A 123 20.06 -9.98 -25.31
C SER A 123 20.88 -11.03 -24.58
N ALA A 124 22.19 -10.80 -24.45
CA ALA A 124 22.96 -11.48 -23.42
C ALA A 124 22.36 -11.12 -22.05
N ILE A 125 22.44 -12.05 -21.10
CA ILE A 125 22.10 -11.76 -19.72
C ILE A 125 23.04 -10.63 -19.27
N PRO A 126 22.52 -9.46 -18.85
CA PRO A 126 23.35 -8.38 -18.36
C PRO A 126 24.26 -8.89 -17.24
N ASP A 127 25.52 -8.46 -17.20
CA ASP A 127 26.45 -8.75 -16.11
C ASP A 127 26.08 -7.92 -14.87
N MET A 128 24.87 -8.19 -14.36
CA MET A 128 24.35 -7.67 -13.11
C MET A 128 24.84 -8.61 -12.02
N TRP A 129 25.23 -8.08 -10.87
CA TRP A 129 25.78 -8.86 -9.76
C TRP A 129 24.92 -10.07 -9.33
N PHE A 130 23.61 -10.04 -9.61
CA PHE A 130 22.67 -11.13 -9.31
C PHE A 130 22.45 -12.13 -10.45
N ALA A 131 22.89 -11.84 -11.68
CA ALA A 131 22.61 -12.64 -12.87
C ALA A 131 23.21 -14.06 -12.78
N ASN A 132 24.42 -14.19 -12.24
CA ASN A 132 25.03 -15.51 -12.02
C ASN A 132 24.27 -16.32 -10.95
N HIS A 133 23.84 -15.68 -9.87
CA HIS A 133 23.05 -16.33 -8.81
C HIS A 133 21.66 -16.78 -9.27
N THR A 134 21.10 -16.07 -10.26
CA THR A 134 19.81 -16.36 -10.89
C THR A 134 19.79 -17.70 -11.61
N VAL A 135 20.80 -17.89 -12.45
CA VAL A 135 20.90 -19.02 -13.38
C VAL A 135 21.23 -20.30 -12.61
N GLU A 136 21.97 -20.18 -11.50
CA GLU A 136 22.44 -21.31 -10.70
C GLU A 136 21.42 -21.78 -9.65
N ASN A 137 20.77 -20.87 -8.91
CA ASN A 137 19.94 -21.22 -7.74
C ASN A 137 18.42 -21.01 -7.90
N LYS A 138 17.95 -20.44 -9.02
CA LYS A 138 16.51 -20.31 -9.39
C LYS A 138 15.55 -19.66 -8.38
N GLU A 139 16.00 -19.22 -7.20
CA GLU A 139 15.16 -18.61 -6.16
C GLU A 139 15.82 -17.34 -5.59
N TYR A 140 15.52 -16.18 -6.18
CA TYR A 140 15.90 -14.89 -5.63
C TYR A 140 14.98 -13.81 -6.19
N LEU A 141 14.50 -12.91 -5.33
CA LEU A 141 13.74 -11.71 -5.68
C LEU A 141 14.67 -10.51 -5.51
N VAL A 142 15.04 -9.86 -6.61
CA VAL A 142 15.84 -8.63 -6.58
C VAL A 142 14.94 -7.44 -6.85
N VAL A 143 14.84 -6.56 -5.87
CA VAL A 143 14.13 -5.29 -6.00
C VAL A 143 15.17 -4.20 -6.24
N GLU A 144 15.39 -3.86 -7.50
CA GLU A 144 16.25 -2.72 -7.88
C GLU A 144 15.39 -1.52 -8.27
N LYS A 145 15.57 -0.40 -7.57
CA LYS A 145 14.90 0.86 -7.93
C LYS A 145 15.74 1.61 -8.95
N THR A 146 15.60 1.25 -10.23
CA THR A 146 16.34 1.94 -11.31
C THR A 146 15.66 3.27 -11.65
N ARG A 147 16.22 4.39 -11.19
CA ARG A 147 15.80 5.73 -11.58
C ARG A 147 16.51 6.12 -12.87
N ARG A 148 16.04 5.64 -14.02
CA ARG A 148 16.66 5.93 -15.32
C ARG A 148 16.23 7.32 -15.80
N SER A 149 17.03 8.34 -15.50
CA SER A 149 16.96 9.64 -16.17
C SER A 149 17.49 9.45 -17.60
N PHE A 150 16.60 9.54 -18.57
CA PHE A 150 16.95 9.55 -19.99
C PHE A 150 17.46 10.96 -20.33
N THR A 151 18.75 11.08 -20.62
CA THR A 151 19.29 12.24 -21.32
C THR A 151 19.33 11.91 -22.80
N THR A 152 18.73 12.80 -23.60
CA THR A 152 18.55 12.80 -25.05
C THR A 152 19.83 12.56 -25.84
#